data_AF-A0A7C3EA17-F1
#
_entry.id   AF-A0A7C3EA17-F1
#
_cell.length_a   1.000
_cell.length_b   1.000
_cell.length_c   1.000
_cell.angle_alpha   90.00
_cell.angle_beta   90.00
_cell.angle_gamma   90.00
#
_symmetry.space_group_name_H-M   'P 1'
#
loop_
_entity.id
_entity.type
_entity.pdbx_description
1 polymer ?
#
loop_
_entity_poly.entity_id
_entity_poly.type
_entity_poly.pdbx_seq_one_letter_code
_entity_poly.pdbx_strand_id
1 'polypeptide(L)'
;MRRVWIPDRLRWHLVVAAGLAVVLYAVGFAWIEHRRVRNGPWEIQFQPEEVAHQLVLQIRQSRLGLDLIEVVLPWPGDQPLPAAERVRFDQARAVPFAVPGGRCVFQDLLFLPGAVVLDLQGTTIELLPRVLRIDGREIPWHPPRRVEVQSITSQPVGAPATR
;
A
#
# COMPACT_ATOMS: atom_id res chain seq x y z
N MET A 1 11.54 -22.45 -53.71
CA MET A 1 10.83 -21.62 -52.71
C MET A 1 9.32 -21.76 -52.95
N ARG A 2 8.57 -22.48 -52.10
CA ARG A 2 7.11 -22.62 -52.23
C ARG A 2 6.44 -21.34 -51.68
N ARG A 3 5.80 -20.58 -52.56
CA ARG A 3 5.02 -19.38 -52.21
C ARG A 3 3.70 -19.87 -51.60
N VAL A 4 3.55 -19.75 -50.27
CA VAL A 4 2.31 -20.13 -49.57
C VAL A 4 1.19 -19.20 -50.02
N TRP A 5 0.27 -19.73 -50.82
CA TRP A 5 -0.90 -19.02 -51.33
C TRP A 5 -1.97 -19.05 -50.22
N ILE A 6 -2.05 -17.99 -49.42
CA ILE A 6 -3.08 -17.85 -48.39
C ILE A 6 -4.32 -17.28 -49.10
N PRO A 7 -5.44 -18.00 -49.20
CA PRO A 7 -6.64 -17.50 -49.85
C PRO A 7 -7.13 -16.20 -49.18
N ASP A 8 -7.55 -15.21 -49.96
CA ASP A 8 -7.88 -13.86 -49.48
C ASP A 8 -8.90 -13.83 -48.33
N ARG A 9 -9.84 -14.78 -48.32
CA ARG A 9 -10.80 -14.96 -47.22
C ARG A 9 -10.13 -15.30 -45.89
N LEU A 10 -9.09 -16.13 -45.89
CA LEU A 10 -8.38 -16.50 -44.66
C LEU A 10 -7.63 -15.31 -44.07
N ARG A 11 -6.97 -14.49 -44.90
CA ARG A 11 -6.30 -13.26 -44.45
C ARG A 11 -7.30 -12.30 -43.79
N TRP A 12 -8.47 -12.13 -44.39
CA TRP A 12 -9.55 -11.32 -43.81
C TRP A 12 -10.00 -11.83 -42.44
N HIS A 13 -10.24 -13.13 -42.29
CA HIS A 13 -10.62 -13.72 -41.01
C HIS A 13 -9.54 -13.52 -39.93
N LEU A 14 -8.26 -13.64 -40.29
CA LEU A 14 -7.16 -13.39 -39.37
C LEU A 14 -7.10 -11.93 -38.92
N VAL A 15 -7.29 -10.97 -39.83
CA VAL A 15 -7.32 -9.54 -39.50
C VAL A 15 -8.51 -9.23 -38.59
N VAL A 16 -9.70 -9.75 -38.90
CA VAL A 16 -10.89 -9.56 -38.08
C VAL A 16 -10.71 -10.17 -36.69
N ALA A 17 -10.18 -11.39 -36.61
CA ALA A 17 -9.90 -12.05 -35.33
C ALA A 17 -8.85 -11.29 -34.50
N ALA A 18 -7.78 -10.82 -35.13
CA ALA A 18 -6.75 -10.01 -34.48
C ALA A 18 -7.33 -8.68 -33.97
N GLY A 19 -8.14 -7.99 -34.79
CA GLY A 19 -8.81 -6.76 -34.39
C GLY A 19 -9.76 -6.98 -33.21
N LEU A 20 -10.57 -8.05 -33.26
CA LEU A 20 -11.46 -8.42 -32.17
C LEU A 20 -10.68 -8.73 -30.88
N ALA A 21 -9.58 -9.47 -30.97
CA ALA A 21 -8.73 -9.77 -29.83
C ALA A 21 -8.15 -8.50 -29.17
N VAL A 22 -7.68 -7.54 -29.97
CA VAL A 22 -7.17 -6.25 -29.47
C VAL A 22 -8.28 -5.46 -28.78
N VAL A 23 -9.48 -5.39 -29.37
CA VAL A 23 -10.63 -4.67 -28.78
C VAL A 23 -11.03 -5.31 -27.45
N LEU A 24 -11.19 -6.63 -27.40
CA LEU A 24 -11.54 -7.35 -26.18
C LEU A 24 -10.48 -7.16 -25.09
N TYR A 25 -9.20 -7.24 -25.46
CA TYR A 25 -8.09 -6.97 -24.55
C TYR A 25 -8.16 -5.54 -24.00
N ALA A 26 -8.31 -4.53 -24.85
CA ALA A 26 -8.34 -3.13 -24.44
C ALA A 26 -9.51 -2.83 -23.50
N VAL A 27 -10.70 -3.34 -23.80
CA VAL A 27 -11.89 -3.20 -22.94
C VAL A 27 -11.68 -3.90 -21.59
N GLY A 28 -11.19 -5.14 -21.60
CA GLY A 28 -10.91 -5.89 -20.38
C GLY A 28 -9.85 -5.22 -19.50
N PHE A 29 -8.77 -4.75 -20.12
CA PHE A 29 -7.70 -4.02 -19.45
C PHE A 29 -8.20 -2.72 -18.84
N ALA A 30 -8.91 -1.89 -19.62
CA ALA A 30 -9.45 -0.62 -19.13
C ALA A 30 -10.44 -0.82 -17.98
N TRP A 31 -11.27 -1.88 -18.03
CA TRP A 31 -12.18 -2.22 -16.94
C TRP A 31 -11.45 -2.62 -15.67
N ILE A 32 -10.43 -3.48 -15.78
CA ILE A 32 -9.61 -3.91 -14.63
C ILE A 32 -8.87 -2.72 -14.03
N GLU A 33 -8.21 -1.91 -14.86
CA GLU A 33 -7.45 -0.74 -14.41
C GLU A 33 -8.36 0.28 -13.73
N HIS A 34 -9.54 0.54 -14.31
CA HIS A 34 -10.54 1.39 -13.66
C HIS A 34 -10.93 0.85 -12.28
N ARG A 35 -11.20 -0.46 -12.15
CA ARG A 35 -11.51 -1.07 -10.86
C ARG A 35 -10.34 -1.01 -9.87
N ARG A 36 -9.10 -1.14 -10.35
CA ARG A 36 -7.88 -1.03 -9.53
C ARG A 36 -7.78 0.32 -8.85
N VAL A 37 -7.99 1.42 -9.60
CA VAL A 37 -7.70 2.77 -9.09
C VAL A 37 -8.90 3.50 -8.48
N ARG A 38 -10.14 3.06 -8.73
CA ARG A 38 -11.38 3.79 -8.37
C ARG A 38 -11.50 4.21 -6.90
N ASN A 39 -10.84 3.50 -5.99
CA ASN A 39 -10.97 3.72 -4.55
C ASN A 39 -9.93 4.70 -3.98
N GLY A 40 -8.88 5.04 -4.74
CA GLY A 40 -7.76 5.87 -4.29
C GLY A 40 -6.77 5.15 -3.37
N PRO A 41 -5.48 5.54 -3.39
CA PRO A 41 -4.42 4.90 -2.61
C PRO A 41 -4.44 5.32 -1.14
N TRP A 42 -3.56 4.69 -0.34
CA TRP A 42 -3.14 5.24 0.94
C TRP A 42 -2.17 6.41 0.71
N GLU A 43 -2.42 7.52 1.41
CA GLU A 43 -1.53 8.66 1.50
C GLU A 43 -1.10 8.84 2.95
N ILE A 44 0.20 8.76 3.20
CA ILE A 44 0.79 8.90 4.53
C ILE A 44 1.75 10.08 4.49
N GLN A 45 1.49 11.07 5.32
CA GLN A 45 2.41 12.16 5.56
C GLN A 45 3.14 11.90 6.88
N PHE A 46 4.46 11.77 6.78
CA PHE A 46 5.34 11.67 7.93
C PHE A 46 5.65 13.10 8.39
N GLN A 47 5.32 13.43 9.63
CA GLN A 47 5.59 14.73 10.24
C GLN A 47 6.38 14.54 11.53
N PRO A 48 7.68 14.89 11.56
CA PRO A 48 8.44 14.92 12.79
C PRO A 48 7.93 16.06 13.69
N GLU A 49 7.75 15.77 14.98
CA GLU A 49 7.43 16.75 16.01
C GLU A 49 8.63 16.89 16.94
N GLU A 50 9.42 17.95 16.71
CA GLU A 50 10.72 18.14 17.37
C GLU A 50 10.60 18.36 18.89
N VAL A 51 9.58 19.09 19.34
CA VAL A 51 9.42 19.45 20.76
C VAL A 51 9.12 18.22 21.63
N ALA A 52 8.24 17.34 21.15
CA ALA A 52 7.86 16.12 21.86
C ALA A 52 8.79 14.93 21.54
N HIS A 53 9.67 15.08 20.53
CA HIS A 53 10.50 14.04 19.95
C HIS A 53 9.69 12.82 19.49
N GLN A 54 8.68 13.09 18.64
CA GLN A 54 7.72 12.09 18.15
C GLN A 54 7.61 12.13 16.63
N LEU A 55 7.19 11.01 16.04
CA LEU A 55 6.83 10.93 14.63
C LEU A 55 5.31 10.83 14.51
N VAL A 56 4.69 11.83 13.91
CA VAL A 56 3.25 11.85 13.63
C VAL A 56 3.01 11.39 12.20
N LEU A 57 2.28 10.28 12.04
CA LEU A 57 1.81 9.78 10.76
C LEU A 57 0.41 10.29 10.51
N GLN A 58 0.27 11.11 9.47
CA GLN A 58 -1.01 11.61 9.00
C GLN A 58 -1.51 10.74 7.85
N ILE A 59 -2.42 9.84 8.14
CA ILE A 59 -3.00 8.87 7.21
C ILE A 59 -4.27 9.44 6.61
N ARG A 60 -4.38 9.41 5.27
CA ARG A 60 -5.56 9.83 4.52
C ARG A 60 -5.98 8.75 3.53
N GLN A 61 -7.29 8.59 3.35
CA GLN A 61 -7.88 7.69 2.35
C GLN A 61 -9.28 8.19 1.97
N SER A 62 -9.46 8.53 0.70
CA SER A 62 -10.65 9.24 0.21
C SER A 62 -11.94 8.41 0.23
N ARG A 63 -11.88 7.13 -0.15
CA ARG A 63 -13.08 6.27 -0.23
C ARG A 63 -13.63 5.83 1.12
N LEU A 64 -12.77 5.69 2.12
CA LEU A 64 -13.13 5.30 3.48
C LEU A 64 -13.67 6.49 4.29
N GLY A 65 -13.70 7.70 3.71
CA GLY A 65 -14.09 8.92 4.42
C GLY A 65 -13.07 9.33 5.49
N LEU A 66 -11.82 8.88 5.34
CA LEU A 66 -10.74 9.18 6.27
C LEU A 66 -10.11 10.53 5.90
N ASP A 67 -10.70 11.61 6.40
CA ASP A 67 -10.21 12.97 6.17
C ASP A 67 -8.78 13.14 6.70
N LEU A 68 -8.52 12.66 7.91
CA LEU A 68 -7.20 12.58 8.54
C LEU A 68 -7.25 11.69 9.79
N ILE A 69 -6.34 10.74 9.88
CA ILE A 69 -6.03 10.00 11.12
C ILE A 69 -4.56 10.21 11.46
N GLU A 70 -4.30 10.58 12.70
CA GLU A 70 -2.97 10.77 13.24
C GLU A 70 -2.56 9.55 14.04
N VAL A 71 -1.45 8.92 13.69
CA VAL A 71 -0.79 7.91 14.51
C VAL A 71 0.49 8.52 15.05
N VAL A 72 0.56 8.66 16.36
CA VAL A 72 1.68 9.30 17.05
C VAL A 72 2.60 8.21 17.60
N LEU A 73 3.85 8.25 17.15
CA LEU A 73 4.87 7.29 17.53
C LEU A 73 5.94 8.01 18.37
N PRO A 74 6.24 7.53 19.59
CA PRO A 74 7.42 8.00 20.31
C PRO A 74 8.67 7.65 19.53
N TRP A 75 9.57 8.63 19.34
CA TRP A 75 10.82 8.41 18.63
C TRP A 75 11.96 8.16 19.62
N PRO A 76 12.92 7.26 19.32
CA PRO A 76 14.09 7.08 20.18
C PRO A 76 14.92 8.37 20.29
N GLY A 77 15.20 8.81 21.52
CA GLY A 77 15.94 10.06 21.82
C GLY A 77 17.38 10.09 21.29
N ASP A 78 17.94 8.92 21.01
CA ASP A 78 19.30 8.71 20.51
C ASP A 78 19.38 8.72 18.97
N GLN A 79 18.24 8.81 18.27
CA GLN A 79 18.18 8.83 16.82
C GLN A 79 17.59 10.16 16.29
N PRO A 80 18.12 10.68 15.17
CA PRO A 80 17.53 11.85 14.54
C PRO A 80 16.10 11.53 14.07
N LEU A 81 15.21 12.52 14.19
CA LEU A 81 13.87 12.43 13.61
C LEU A 81 13.97 12.33 12.09
N PRO A 82 13.12 11.51 11.44
CA PRO A 82 13.10 11.42 9.99
C PRO A 82 12.55 12.71 9.36
N ALA A 83 12.92 12.97 8.11
CA ALA A 83 12.44 14.14 7.38
C ALA A 83 10.91 14.09 7.17
N ALA A 84 10.29 15.27 7.12
CA ALA A 84 8.89 15.39 6.73
C ALA A 84 8.72 15.02 5.25
N GLU A 85 7.98 13.96 4.96
CA GLU A 85 7.79 13.47 3.59
C GLU A 85 6.42 12.84 3.43
N ARG A 86 5.86 12.95 2.21
CA ARG A 86 4.62 12.30 1.84
C ARG A 86 4.90 11.05 1.02
N VAL A 87 4.42 9.91 1.48
CA VAL A 87 4.48 8.65 0.74
C VAL A 87 3.08 8.26 0.29
N ARG A 88 2.98 7.96 -1.00
CA ARG A 88 1.74 7.49 -1.62
C ARG A 88 1.91 6.05 -2.11
N PHE A 89 0.89 5.24 -1.90
CA PHE A 89 0.90 3.81 -2.25
C PHE A 89 -0.02 3.55 -3.45
N ASP A 90 0.38 4.05 -4.62
CA ASP A 90 -0.33 3.93 -5.90
C ASP A 90 0.42 3.04 -6.93
N GLN A 91 1.70 2.79 -6.70
CA GLN A 91 2.57 1.97 -7.53
C GLN A 91 3.23 0.87 -6.72
N ALA A 92 3.17 -0.36 -7.25
CA ALA A 92 3.81 -1.50 -6.63
C ALA A 92 5.33 -1.40 -6.76
N ARG A 93 6.02 -1.29 -5.62
CA ARG A 93 7.47 -1.40 -5.45
C ARG A 93 7.88 -2.76 -4.86
N ALA A 94 9.09 -3.24 -5.17
CA ALA A 94 9.65 -4.41 -4.50
C ALA A 94 9.81 -4.12 -3.00
N VAL A 95 9.32 -5.01 -2.14
CA VAL A 95 9.45 -4.91 -0.68
C VAL A 95 10.61 -5.78 -0.18
N PRO A 96 11.34 -5.36 0.87
CA PRO A 96 11.16 -4.10 1.59
C PRO A 96 11.77 -2.89 0.86
N PHE A 97 11.17 -1.71 1.03
CA PHE A 97 11.74 -0.43 0.57
C PHE A 97 11.66 0.64 1.67
N ALA A 98 12.55 1.63 1.61
CA ALA A 98 12.66 2.67 2.62
C ALA A 98 11.46 3.63 2.61
N VAL A 99 11.02 4.01 3.82
CA VAL A 99 10.10 5.12 4.07
C VAL A 99 10.67 5.96 5.22
N PRO A 100 10.22 7.21 5.43
CA PRO A 100 10.71 8.01 6.54
C PRO A 100 10.50 7.27 7.88
N GLY A 101 11.59 7.10 8.63
CA GLY A 101 11.58 6.44 9.92
C GLY A 101 11.52 4.90 9.88
N GLY A 102 11.67 4.27 8.72
CA GLY A 102 11.74 2.82 8.64
C GLY A 102 11.59 2.27 7.23
N ARG A 103 10.73 1.27 7.08
CA ARG A 103 10.53 0.58 5.80
C ARG A 103 9.10 0.11 5.61
N CYS A 104 8.66 0.05 4.37
CA CYS A 104 7.50 -0.73 3.98
C CYS A 104 7.95 -2.18 3.79
N VAL A 105 7.38 -3.10 4.56
CA VAL A 105 7.73 -4.54 4.53
C VAL A 105 6.74 -5.38 3.73
N PHE A 106 5.52 -4.86 3.52
CA PHE A 106 4.51 -5.52 2.70
C PHE A 106 3.58 -4.50 2.06
N GLN A 107 3.13 -4.80 0.85
CA GLN A 107 2.03 -4.08 0.20
C GLN A 107 1.28 -5.02 -0.75
N ASP A 108 -0.02 -4.82 -0.86
CA ASP A 108 -0.87 -5.37 -1.92
C ASP A 108 -1.68 -4.22 -2.52
N LEU A 109 -1.35 -3.86 -3.76
CA LEU A 109 -1.95 -2.74 -4.50
C LEU A 109 -2.70 -3.25 -5.76
N LEU A 110 -3.13 -4.51 -5.78
CA LEU A 110 -3.93 -5.08 -6.89
C LEU A 110 -5.25 -4.31 -7.07
N PHE A 111 -5.88 -3.93 -5.95
CA PHE A 111 -7.01 -3.01 -5.90
C PHE A 111 -6.80 -2.02 -4.76
N LEU A 112 -6.85 -0.73 -5.07
CA LEU A 112 -6.65 0.31 -4.08
C LEU A 112 -7.83 0.37 -3.08
N PRO A 113 -7.62 0.87 -1.84
CA PRO A 113 -6.33 1.31 -1.30
C PRO A 113 -5.39 0.14 -0.96
N GLY A 114 -5.91 -1.09 -0.94
CA GLY A 114 -5.11 -2.28 -0.70
C GLY A 114 -4.62 -2.39 0.75
N ALA A 115 -3.64 -3.26 0.97
CA ALA A 115 -2.99 -3.45 2.25
C ALA A 115 -1.56 -2.89 2.20
N VAL A 116 -1.12 -2.21 3.26
CA VAL A 116 0.25 -1.71 3.40
C VAL A 116 0.72 -1.99 4.82
N VAL A 117 1.94 -2.50 4.98
CA VAL A 117 2.55 -2.73 6.29
C VAL A 117 3.88 -2.00 6.38
N LEU A 118 3.97 -1.13 7.38
CA LEU A 118 5.17 -0.40 7.73
C LEU A 118 5.80 -1.00 8.98
N ASP A 119 7.12 -1.06 8.98
CA ASP A 119 7.95 -1.35 10.15
C ASP A 119 8.73 -0.07 10.45
N LEU A 120 8.32 0.63 11.51
CA LEU A 120 8.91 1.88 11.97
C LEU A 120 9.55 1.61 13.33
N GLN A 121 10.86 1.36 13.33
CA GLN A 121 11.65 1.08 14.54
C GLN A 121 11.09 -0.07 15.40
N GLY A 122 10.61 -1.14 14.76
CA GLY A 122 10.02 -2.28 15.45
C GLY A 122 8.55 -2.13 15.81
N THR A 123 7.94 -0.96 15.56
CA THR A 123 6.48 -0.81 15.58
C THR A 123 5.91 -1.17 14.21
N THR A 124 5.02 -2.15 14.19
CA THR A 124 4.35 -2.60 12.95
C THR A 124 3.03 -1.87 12.78
N ILE A 125 2.86 -1.18 11.65
CA ILE A 125 1.62 -0.46 11.31
C ILE A 125 1.05 -1.04 10.03
N GLU A 126 -0.11 -1.69 10.14
CA GLU A 126 -0.83 -2.29 9.02
C GLU A 126 -2.05 -1.43 8.67
N LEU A 127 -2.05 -0.90 7.45
CA LEU A 127 -3.17 -0.16 6.88
C LEU A 127 -4.02 -1.13 6.06
N LEU A 128 -5.16 -1.54 6.60
CA LEU A 128 -6.12 -2.39 5.91
C LEU A 128 -7.37 -1.58 5.58
N PRO A 129 -8.09 -1.87 4.47
CA PRO A 129 -9.30 -1.13 4.13
C PRO A 129 -10.38 -1.18 5.23
N ARG A 130 -10.39 -2.23 6.05
CA ARG A 130 -11.38 -2.45 7.11
C ARG A 130 -10.98 -1.87 8.47
N VAL A 131 -9.67 -1.81 8.76
CA VAL A 131 -9.16 -1.55 10.11
C VAL A 131 -7.71 -1.08 10.06
N LEU A 132 -7.30 -0.25 11.01
CA LEU A 132 -5.89 0.02 11.29
C LEU A 132 -5.37 -1.07 12.23
N ARG A 133 -4.17 -1.61 12.01
CA ARG A 133 -3.52 -2.46 13.01
C ARG A 133 -2.20 -1.87 13.44
N ILE A 134 -1.95 -1.87 14.74
CA ILE A 134 -0.68 -1.45 15.32
C ILE A 134 -0.20 -2.59 16.22
N ASP A 135 0.96 -3.14 15.93
CA ASP A 135 1.53 -4.31 16.62
C ASP A 135 0.51 -5.44 16.79
N GLY A 136 -0.24 -5.70 15.72
CA GLY A 136 -1.27 -6.74 15.67
C GLY A 136 -2.62 -6.39 16.32
N ARG A 137 -2.73 -5.28 17.06
CA ARG A 137 -3.99 -4.81 17.67
C ARG A 137 -4.86 -4.10 16.63
N GLU A 138 -6.10 -4.53 16.48
CA GLU A 138 -7.08 -3.92 15.57
C GLU A 138 -7.71 -2.66 16.18
N ILE A 139 -7.67 -1.56 15.42
CA ILE A 139 -8.23 -0.25 15.74
C ILE A 139 -9.21 0.13 14.62
N PRO A 140 -10.52 0.24 14.90
CA PRO A 140 -11.49 0.59 13.88
C PRO A 140 -11.21 2.00 13.34
N TRP A 141 -11.43 2.20 12.05
CA TRP A 141 -11.22 3.51 11.39
C TRP A 141 -12.10 4.63 11.95
N HIS A 142 -13.20 4.28 12.61
CA HIS A 142 -14.08 5.19 13.33
C HIS A 142 -14.24 4.62 14.75
N PRO A 143 -13.92 5.26 15.90
CA PRO A 143 -13.05 6.41 16.30
C PRO A 143 -11.74 5.97 17.03
N PRO A 144 -10.74 6.83 17.38
CA PRO A 144 -10.62 8.31 17.32
C PRO A 144 -9.68 8.84 16.20
N ARG A 145 -9.68 10.17 16.01
CA ARG A 145 -8.84 10.90 15.01
C ARG A 145 -7.33 10.82 15.29
N ARG A 146 -6.94 10.52 16.53
CA ARG A 146 -5.55 10.47 16.98
C ARG A 146 -5.34 9.20 17.78
N VAL A 147 -4.34 8.41 17.41
CA VAL A 147 -3.97 7.15 18.02
C VAL A 147 -2.54 7.30 18.53
N GLU A 148 -2.38 7.26 19.85
CA GLU A 148 -1.06 7.30 20.47
C GLU A 148 -0.56 5.87 20.66
N VAL A 149 0.59 5.58 20.05
CA VAL A 149 1.24 4.28 20.21
C VAL A 149 2.06 4.34 21.49
N GLN A 150 1.56 3.69 22.54
CA GLN A 150 2.39 3.43 23.71
C GLN A 150 3.41 2.36 23.30
N SER A 151 4.70 2.66 23.46
CA SER A 151 5.79 1.76 23.15
C SER A 151 5.60 0.43 23.87
N ILE A 152 5.16 -0.59 23.13
CA ILE A 152 5.15 -1.96 23.62
C ILE A 152 6.48 -2.55 23.20
N THR A 153 7.37 -2.78 24.17
CA THR A 153 8.54 -3.63 23.99
C THR A 153 8.11 -4.91 23.26
N SER A 154 8.52 -5.06 22.01
CA SER A 154 8.21 -6.23 21.20
C SER A 154 8.98 -7.42 21.76
N GLN A 155 8.26 -8.32 22.44
CA GLN A 155 8.77 -9.65 22.77
C GLN A 155 8.94 -10.41 21.44
N PRO A 156 10.11 -10.97 21.12
CA PRO A 156 10.34 -11.60 19.83
C PRO A 156 9.44 -12.83 19.65
N VAL A 157 8.70 -12.86 18.56
CA VAL A 157 7.96 -14.04 18.10
C VAL A 157 8.98 -15.10 17.68
N GLY A 158 9.04 -16.19 18.45
CA GLY A 158 9.65 -17.46 18.02
C GLY A 158 10.88 -17.90 18.81
N ALA A 159 10.67 -18.50 19.98
CA ALA A 159 11.57 -19.52 20.49
C ALA A 159 10.81 -20.86 20.45
N PRO A 160 11.30 -21.89 19.74
CA PRO A 160 10.66 -23.20 19.73
C PRO A 160 10.73 -23.80 21.13
N ALA A 161 9.59 -24.27 21.64
CA ALA A 161 9.53 -25.06 22.86
C ALA A 161 10.27 -26.39 22.62
N THR A 162 11.46 -26.50 23.19
CA THR A 162 12.15 -27.78 23.36
C THR A 162 11.41 -28.59 24.41
N ARG A 163 10.96 -29.78 24.03
CA ARG A 163 10.59 -30.86 24.95
C ARG A 163 11.24 -32.14 24.48
#